data_AF-A0A5R9FFB7-F1
#
_entry.id   AF-A0A5R9FFB7-F1
#
_cell.length_a   1.000
_cell.length_b   1.000
_cell.length_c   1.000
_cell.angle_alpha   90.00
_cell.angle_beta   90.00
_cell.angle_gamma   90.00
#
_symmetry.space_group_name_H-M   'P 1'
#
loop_
_entity.id
_entity.type
_entity.pdbx_description
1 polymer ?
#
loop_
_entity_poly.entity_id
_entity_poly.type
_entity_poly.pdbx_seq_one_letter_code
_entity_poly.pdbx_strand_id
1 'polypeptide(L)' 'MTVVNRDSAPHTVTATGDKMFDTGSIAGDSTATFTAPSASGSYSYICTIHPNMEGTLTVG' A
#
# COMPACT_ATOMS: atom_id res chain seq x y z
N MET A 1 -10.03 -1.12 -0.14
CA MET A 1 -9.06 -1.97 -0.84
C MET A 1 -8.51 -2.98 0.13
N THR A 2 -8.36 -4.22 -0.33
CA THR A 2 -7.81 -5.32 0.47
C THR A 2 -6.47 -5.71 -0.13
N VAL A 3 -5.43 -5.72 0.69
CA VAL A 3 -4.06 -6.09 0.31
C VAL A 3 -3.71 -7.38 1.01
N VAL A 4 -3.29 -8.39 0.25
CA VAL A 4 -2.83 -9.68 0.78
C VAL A 4 -1.31 -9.74 0.63
N ASN A 5 -0.60 -9.89 1.73
CA ASN A 5 0.82 -10.20 1.71
C ASN A 5 0.98 -11.72 1.56
N ARG A 6 1.46 -12.17 0.39
CA ARG A 6 1.72 -13.60 0.10
C ARG A 6 3.20 -13.97 0.24
N ASP A 7 3.99 -13.05 0.79
CA ASP A 7 5.38 -13.27 1.14
C ASP A 7 5.49 -13.58 2.65
N SER A 8 6.64 -14.10 3.07
CA SER A 8 7.01 -14.36 4.45
C SER A 8 7.49 -13.10 5.20
N ALA A 9 8.11 -12.16 4.47
CA ALA A 9 8.56 -10.90 5.05
C ALA A 9 7.38 -9.94 5.28
N PRO A 10 7.41 -9.08 6.32
CA PRO A 10 6.40 -8.06 6.51
C PRO A 10 6.54 -6.96 5.45
N HIS A 11 5.40 -6.44 4.98
CA HIS A 11 5.33 -5.41 3.94
C HIS A 11 4.31 -4.32 4.28
N THR A 12 4.40 -3.16 3.63
CA THR A 12 3.39 -2.10 3.68
C THR A 12 2.98 -1.68 2.28
N VAL A 13 1.80 -1.08 2.16
CA VAL A 13 1.38 -0.29 1.00
C VAL A 13 1.08 1.11 1.50
N THR A 14 2.04 2.01 1.34
CA THR A 14 2.01 3.35 1.95
C THR A 14 2.16 4.41 0.86
N ALA A 15 1.15 5.25 0.70
CA ALA A 15 1.15 6.32 -0.30
C ALA A 15 2.32 7.29 -0.07
N THR A 16 3.01 7.63 -1.15
CA THR A 16 3.99 8.72 -1.18
C THR A 16 3.29 10.06 -1.47
N GLY A 17 3.81 11.16 -0.92
CA GLY A 17 3.18 12.48 -1.05
C GLY A 17 2.26 12.79 0.13
N ASP A 18 0.99 13.14 -0.13
CA ASP A 18 0.00 13.54 0.88
C ASP A 18 -0.46 12.41 1.82
N LYS A 19 0.24 11.26 1.80
CA LYS A 19 0.01 10.08 2.67
C LYS A 19 -1.46 9.65 2.73
N MET A 20 -2.10 9.62 1.56
CA MET A 20 -3.55 9.43 1.44
C MET A 20 -4.03 8.04 1.87
N PHE A 21 -3.14 7.05 1.93
CA PHE A 21 -3.42 5.73 2.48
C PHE A 21 -2.15 5.08 3.03
N ASP A 22 -2.36 4.22 4.03
CA ASP A 22 -1.33 3.36 4.61
C ASP A 22 -2.00 2.09 5.15
N THR A 23 -1.43 0.93 4.85
CA THR A 23 -1.87 -0.34 5.45
C THR A 23 -1.29 -0.59 6.83
N GLY A 24 -0.24 0.15 7.22
CA GLY A 24 0.68 -0.30 8.26
C GLY A 24 1.41 -1.59 7.85
N SER A 25 2.10 -2.21 8.82
CA SER A 25 2.79 -3.48 8.61
C SER A 25 1.80 -4.63 8.43
N ILE A 26 1.91 -5.31 7.30
CA ILE A 26 1.19 -6.55 7.00
C ILE A 26 2.18 -7.70 7.19
N ALA A 27 1.97 -8.50 8.24
CA ALA A 27 2.75 -9.71 8.46
C ALA A 27 2.68 -10.67 7.26
N GLY A 28 3.61 -11.61 7.18
CA GLY A 28 3.57 -12.65 6.15
C GLY A 28 2.27 -13.45 6.19
N ASP A 29 1.81 -13.89 5.02
CA ASP A 29 0.55 -14.62 4.81
C ASP A 29 -0.71 -13.95 5.43
N SER A 30 -0.64 -12.64 5.67
CA SER A 30 -1.71 -11.86 6.31
C SER A 30 -2.33 -10.84 5.36
N THR A 31 -3.42 -10.21 5.79
CA THR A 31 -4.19 -9.25 4.99
C THR A 31 -4.40 -7.96 5.77
N ALA A 32 -4.39 -6.82 5.07
CA ALA A 32 -4.81 -5.53 5.61
C ALA A 32 -5.76 -4.82 4.63
N THR A 33 -6.48 -3.83 5.14
CA THR A 33 -7.41 -3.02 4.35
C THR A 33 -7.13 -1.54 4.54
N PHE A 34 -7.31 -0.77 3.46
CA PHE A 34 -7.31 0.69 3.50
C PHE A 34 -8.42 1.26 2.61
N THR A 35 -8.82 2.49 2.87
CA THR A 35 -9.76 3.23 2.03
C THR A 35 -9.00 3.89 0.89
N ALA A 36 -9.36 3.58 -0.36
CA ALA A 36 -8.75 4.25 -1.51
C ALA A 36 -9.14 5.73 -1.55
N PRO A 37 -8.29 6.62 -2.11
CA PRO A 37 -8.65 8.02 -2.35
C PRO A 37 -9.96 8.13 -3.15
N SER A 38 -10.78 9.13 -2.84
CA SER A 38 -12.05 9.37 -3.54
C SER A 38 -11.89 10.13 -4.84
N ALA A 39 -10.81 10.89 -4.99
CA ALA A 39 -10.52 11.60 -6.23
C ALA A 39 -9.96 10.61 -7.25
N SER A 40 -10.38 10.77 -8.50
CA SER A 40 -9.74 10.09 -9.63
C SER A 40 -8.30 10.57 -9.76
N GLY A 41 -7.37 9.65 -10.00
CA GLY A 41 -5.96 9.99 -10.13
C GLY A 41 -5.04 8.78 -10.00
N SER A 42 -3.75 9.05 -10.09
CA SER A 42 -2.69 8.07 -9.85
C SER A 42 -1.95 8.41 -8.57
N TYR A 43 -1.82 7.43 -7.69
CA TYR A 43 -1.24 7.58 -6.36
C TYR A 43 -0.07 6.62 -6.21
N SER A 44 1.15 7.16 -6.24
CA SER A 44 2.36 6.38 -6.00
C SER A 44 2.42 5.91 -4.55
N TYR A 45 2.92 4.71 -4.32
CA TYR A 45 3.12 4.13 -2.99
C TYR A 45 4.40 3.31 -2.94
N ILE A 46 4.90 3.13 -1.72
CA ILE A 46 6.05 2.28 -1.42
C ILE A 46 5.73 1.30 -0.30
N CYS A 47 6.56 0.27 -0.17
CA CYS A 47 6.75 -0.43 1.09
C CYS A 47 7.78 0.33 1.93
N THR A 48 7.41 0.75 3.15
CA THR A 48 8.32 1.51 4.02
C THR A 48 9.45 0.65 4.61
N ILE A 49 9.28 -0.67 4.62
CA ILE A 49 10.27 -1.65 5.09
C ILE A 49 11.29 -1.96 3.98
N HIS A 50 10.82 -1.99 2.72
CA HIS A 50 11.62 -2.29 1.54
C HIS A 50 11.43 -1.17 0.49
N PRO A 51 12.12 -0.02 0.61
CA PRO A 51 11.81 1.19 -0.17
C PRO A 51 11.91 1.03 -1.70
N ASN A 52 12.62 0.02 -2.17
CA ASN A 52 12.72 -0.29 -3.61
C ASN A 52 11.44 -0.96 -4.16
N MET A 53 10.49 -1.36 -3.31
CA MET A 53 9.18 -1.85 -3.71
C MET A 53 8.25 -0.66 -3.93
N GLU A 54 8.09 -0.30 -5.19
CA GLU A 54 7.28 0.84 -5.63
C GLU A 54 6.05 0.35 -6.39
N GLY A 55 4.97 1.13 -6.33
CA GLY A 55 3.78 0.88 -7.12
C GLY A 55 2.92 2.11 -7.29
N THR A 56 1.85 1.99 -8.08
CA THR A 56 0.88 3.05 -8.32
C THR A 56 -0.53 2.51 -8.22
N LEU A 57 -1.36 3.16 -7.40
CA LEU A 57 -2.79 2.93 -7.34
C LEU A 57 -3.48 3.92 -8.28
N THR A 58 -4.14 3.43 -9.32
CA THR A 58 -4.99 4.25 -10.19
C THR A 58 -6.45 4.16 -9.73
N VAL A 59 -7.06 5.30 -9.45
CA VAL A 59 -8.48 5.46 -9.12
C VAL A 59 -9.15 6.19 -10.29
N GLY A 60 -10.29 5.70 -10.76
CA GLY A 60 -11.07 6.26 -11.86
C GLY A 60 -12.56 6.18 -11.60
#